data_AF-A0A067JKE7-F1
#
_entry.id   AF-A0A067JKE7-F1
#
_cell.length_a   1.000
_cell.length_b   1.000
_cell.length_c   1.000
_cell.angle_alpha   90.00
_cell.angle_beta   90.00
_cell.angle_gamma   90.00
#
_symmetry.space_group_name_H-M   'P 1'
#
loop_
_entity.id
_entity.type
_entity.pdbx_description
1 polymer ?
#
loop_
_entity_poly.entity_id
_entity_poly.type
_entity_poly.pdbx_seq_one_letter_code
_entity_poly.pdbx_strand_id
1 'polypeptide(L)' 'MKYGRPDTDFMKWRWKPDGCDLPVFDPVQFLEVVRGKSMAFVGDSVGRNHMQSLICLLSKKLS' A
#
# COMPACT_ATOMS: atom_id res chain seq x y z
N MET A 1 -15.55 2.28 -8.14
CA MET A 1 -16.24 1.60 -7.01
C MET A 1 -16.50 2.58 -5.87
N LYS A 2 -17.66 2.52 -5.21
CA LYS A 2 -18.28 3.59 -4.36
C LYS A 2 -18.63 4.89 -5.09
N TYR A 3 -17.75 5.46 -5.90
CA TYR A 3 -17.96 6.73 -6.62
C TYR A 3 -18.23 6.55 -8.12
N GLY A 4 -18.98 5.52 -8.49
CA GLY A 4 -19.52 5.39 -9.86
C GLY A 4 -18.55 4.99 -10.98
N ARG A 5 -17.22 4.97 -10.77
CA ARG A 5 -16.28 4.48 -11.81
C ARG A 5 -16.57 3.00 -12.15
N PRO A 6 -16.92 2.68 -13.42
CA PRO A 6 -17.39 1.36 -13.83
C PRO A 6 -16.26 0.40 -14.22
N ASP A 7 -15.14 0.91 -14.74
CA ASP A 7 -13.98 0.11 -15.12
C ASP A 7 -13.12 -0.24 -13.88
N THR A 8 -12.42 -1.36 -13.94
CA THR A 8 -11.59 -1.87 -12.82
C THR A 8 -10.19 -2.31 -13.24
N ASP A 9 -9.88 -2.30 -14.54
CA ASP A 9 -8.60 -2.79 -15.05
C ASP A 9 -7.40 -1.97 -14.58
N PHE A 10 -7.62 -0.70 -14.23
CA PHE A 10 -6.58 0.13 -13.61
C PHE A 10 -6.05 -0.46 -12.30
N MET A 11 -6.83 -1.27 -11.58
CA MET A 11 -6.41 -1.94 -10.34
C MET A 11 -5.51 -3.16 -10.58
N LYS A 12 -5.41 -3.63 -11.83
CA LYS A 12 -4.60 -4.81 -12.20
C LYS A 12 -3.15 -4.45 -12.55
N TRP A 13 -2.84 -3.16 -12.64
CA TRP A 13 -1.48 -2.70 -12.95
C TRP A 13 -0.55 -2.93 -11.77
N ARG A 14 0.64 -3.46 -12.08
CA ARG A 14 1.74 -3.59 -11.14
C ARG A 14 3.00 -3.04 -11.78
N TRP A 15 3.71 -2.20 -11.05
CA TRP A 15 5.03 -1.74 -11.46
C TRP A 15 6.02 -2.92 -11.51
N LYS A 16 6.77 -3.04 -12.62
CA LYS A 16 7.82 -4.04 -12.79
C LYS A 16 9.15 -3.32 -13.03
N PRO A 17 10.11 -3.41 -12.09
CA PRO A 17 11.45 -2.91 -12.32
C PRO A 17 12.20 -3.75 -13.36
N ASP A 18 13.19 -3.14 -14.02
CA ASP A 18 14.08 -3.87 -14.92
C ASP A 18 15.08 -4.70 -14.11
N GLY A 19 15.29 -5.95 -14.53
CA GLY A 19 16.33 -6.82 -13.96
C GLY A 19 15.96 -7.57 -12.67
N CYS A 20 14.75 -7.40 -12.12
CA CYS A 20 14.28 -8.22 -11.00
C CYS A 20 12.75 -8.32 -10.93
N ASP A 21 12.27 -9.26 -10.12
CA ASP A 21 10.87 -9.31 -9.71
C ASP A 21 10.71 -8.68 -8.33
N LEU A 22 9.80 -7.70 -8.24
CA LEU A 22 9.45 -7.11 -6.96
C LEU A 22 8.70 -8.16 -6.12
N PRO A 23 9.08 -8.44 -4.86
CA PRO A 23 8.35 -9.38 -4.02
C PRO A 23 6.92 -8.88 -3.74
N VAL A 24 6.02 -9.82 -3.43
CA VAL A 24 4.68 -9.46 -2.95
C VAL A 24 4.81 -8.81 -1.58
N PHE A 25 4.04 -7.73 -1.35
CA PHE A 25 4.04 -7.05 -0.07
C PHE A 25 3.53 -7.97 1.05
N ASP A 26 4.36 -8.20 2.07
CA ASP A 26 4.00 -8.94 3.28
C ASP A 26 3.74 -7.95 4.44
N PRO A 27 2.49 -7.82 4.92
CA PRO A 27 2.15 -6.90 6.00
C PRO A 27 2.79 -7.30 7.34
N VAL A 28 3.01 -8.59 7.60
CA VAL A 28 3.62 -9.06 8.85
C VAL A 28 5.10 -8.70 8.87
N GLN A 29 5.80 -9.00 7.77
CA GLN A 29 7.21 -8.62 7.64
C GLN A 29 7.40 -7.11 7.78
N PHE A 30 6.52 -6.31 7.18
CA PHE A 30 6.58 -4.86 7.32
C PHE A 30 6.41 -4.41 8.79
N LEU A 31 5.42 -4.95 9.50
CA LEU A 31 5.17 -4.63 10.92
C LEU A 31 6.33 -5.02 11.82
N GLU A 32 7.01 -6.14 11.54
CA GLU A 32 8.24 -6.52 12.25
C GLU A 32 9.37 -5.51 12.03
N VAL A 33 9.57 -5.04 10.80
CA VAL A 33 10.61 -4.05 10.47
C VAL A 33 10.40 -2.72 11.21
N VAL A 34 9.14 -2.32 11.40
CA VAL A 34 8.77 -1.05 12.07
C VAL A 34 8.41 -1.23 13.55
N ARG A 35 8.57 -2.44 14.10
CA ARG A 35 8.24 -2.74 15.50
C ARG A 35 9.00 -1.79 16.44
N GLY A 36 8.25 -1.16 17.35
CA GLY A 36 8.81 -0.20 18.31
C GLY A 36 9.21 1.15 17.71
N LYS A 37 8.84 1.43 16.45
CA LYS A 37 9.11 2.71 15.77
C LYS A 37 7.80 3.45 15.49
N SER A 38 7.85 4.77 15.59
CA SER A 38 6.77 5.64 15.11
C SER A 38 7.06 6.06 13.69
N MET A 39 6.09 5.88 12.79
CA MET A 39 6.17 6.29 11.38
C MET A 39 5.18 7.44 11.13
N ALA A 40 5.63 8.49 10.45
CA ALA A 40 4.81 9.63 10.08
C ALA A 40 4.95 9.93 8.59
N PHE A 41 3.83 10.27 7.94
CA PHE A 41 3.78 10.79 6.58
C PHE A 41 3.64 12.31 6.68
N VAL A 42 4.68 13.06 6.32
CA VAL A 42 4.68 14.53 6.34
C VAL A 42 4.60 15.03 4.91
N GLY A 43 3.54 15.78 4.60
CA GLY A 43 3.31 16.27 3.25
C GLY A 43 1.89 16.78 3.05
N ASP A 44 1.46 16.80 1.80
CA ASP A 44 0.16 17.29 1.36
C ASP A 44 -0.90 16.16 1.31
N SER A 45 -1.94 16.39 0.51
CA SER A 45 -2.99 15.40 0.27
C SER A 45 -2.48 14.09 -0.35
N VAL A 46 -1.38 14.12 -1.10
CA VAL A 46 -0.76 12.93 -1.69
C VAL A 46 -0.11 12.08 -0.59
N GLY A 47 0.58 12.71 0.37
CA GLY A 47 1.13 12.03 1.54
C GLY A 47 0.05 11.30 2.35
N ARG A 48 -1.11 11.96 2.55
CA ARG A 48 -2.27 11.33 3.21
C ARG A 48 -2.82 10.14 2.40
N ASN A 49 -2.88 10.24 1.08
CA ASN A 49 -3.33 9.13 0.23
C ASN A 49 -2.38 7.91 0.34
N HIS A 50 -1.07 8.14 0.40
CA HIS A 50 -0.10 7.06 0.61
C HIS A 50 -0.26 6.39 1.98
N MET A 51 -0.47 7.17 3.04
CA MET A 51 -0.76 6.63 4.38
C MET A 51 -2.01 5.73 4.36
N GLN A 52 -3.11 6.19 3.76
CA GLN A 52 -4.34 5.42 3.66
C GLN A 52 -4.15 4.12 2.86
N SER A 53 -3.41 4.19 1.75
CA SER A 53 -3.04 3.00 0.96
C SER A 53 -2.27 1.97 1.79
N LEU A 54 -1.26 2.41 2.55
CA LEU A 54 -0.47 1.53 3.42
C LEU A 54 -1.34 0.89 4.51
N ILE A 55 -2.21 1.66 5.17
CA ILE A 55 -3.12 1.12 6.21
C ILE A 55 -4.00 0.01 5.63
N CYS A 56 -4.55 0.19 4.42
CA CYS A 56 -5.34 -0.85 3.74
C CYS A 56 -4.51 -2.10 3.40
N LEU A 57 -3.23 -1.95 3.08
CA LEU A 57 -2.35 -3.10 2.84
C LEU A 57 -2.07 -3.87 4.14
N LEU A 58 -1.87 -3.16 5.25
CA LEU A 58 -1.64 -3.74 6.57
C LEU A 58 -2.90 -4.43 7.14
N SER A 59 -4.09 -3.90 6.84
CA SER A 59 -5.36 -4.45 7.36
C SER A 59 -5.80 -5.76 6.70
N LYS A 60 -5.20 -6.16 5.56
CA LYS A 60 -5.55 -7.42 4.86
C LYS A 60 -5.34 -8.70 5.69
N LYS A 61 -4.55 -8.65 6.76
CA LYS A 61 -4.35 -9.77 7.72
C LYS A 61 -5.27 -9.70 8.94
N LEU A 62 -5.92 -8.56 9.17
CA LEU A 62 -6.81 -8.29 10.31
C LEU A 62 -8.29 -8.47 9.94
N SER A 63 -8.58 -8.98 8.73
CA SER A 63 -9.91 -9.31 8.22
C SER A 63 -10.05 -10.79 7.94
#